data_AF-A0A2A3T9X2-F1
#
_entry.id   AF-A0A2A3T9X2-F1
#
_cell.length_a   1.000
_cell.length_b   1.000
_cell.length_c   1.000
_cell.angle_alpha   90.00
_cell.angle_beta   90.00
_cell.angle_gamma   90.00
#
_symmetry.space_group_name_H-M   'P 1'
#
loop_
_entity.id
_entity.type
_entity.pdbx_description
1 polymer ?
#
loop_
_entity_poly.entity_id
_entity_poly.type
_entity_poly.pdbx_seq_one_letter_code
_entity_poly.pdbx_strand_id
1 'polypeptide(L)' 'MQEEDGELQNEPTKLQQSLAELECEEAIIEDKERFGRARKSMMKVLRIKYSEDVANRALSRVNKRVQKDHFNQK' A
#
# COMPACT_ATOMS: atom_id res chain seq x y z
N MET A 1 21.93 -37.16 13.65
CA MET A 1 21.26 -35.91 14.08
C MET A 1 20.61 -35.33 12.85
N GLN A 2 19.29 -35.42 12.77
CA GLN A 2 18.49 -34.68 11.79
C GLN A 2 18.23 -33.33 12.46
N GLU A 3 18.89 -32.28 12.00
CA GLU A 3 18.57 -30.93 12.44
C GLU A 3 17.45 -30.43 11.54
N GLU A 4 16.31 -30.15 12.16
CA GLU A 4 15.08 -29.71 11.53
C GLU A 4 15.28 -28.28 10.99
N ASP A 5 15.14 -28.13 9.68
CA ASP A 5 15.11 -26.83 9.00
C ASP A 5 13.83 -26.08 9.43
N GLY A 6 13.90 -25.37 10.55
CA GLY A 6 12.84 -24.50 11.02
C GLY A 6 12.70 -23.30 10.09
N GLU A 7 11.61 -23.26 9.31
CA GLU A 7 11.21 -22.11 8.51
C GLU A 7 11.07 -20.87 9.40
N LEU A 8 12.07 -19.97 9.32
CA LEU A 8 12.03 -18.67 9.98
C LEU A 8 10.99 -17.81 9.26
N GLN A 9 9.75 -17.84 9.74
CA GLN A 9 8.69 -16.89 9.34
C GLN A 9 9.14 -15.48 9.78
N ASN A 10 9.91 -14.81 8.93
CA ASN A 10 10.31 -13.42 9.10
C ASN A 10 9.08 -12.54 8.88
N GLU A 11 8.30 -12.37 9.94
CA GLU A 11 7.28 -11.33 9.99
C GLU A 11 7.91 -9.97 9.65
N PRO A 12 7.38 -9.23 8.66
CA PRO A 12 7.95 -7.94 8.29
C PRO A 12 7.93 -7.01 9.49
N THR A 13 9.10 -6.45 9.80
CA THR A 13 9.24 -5.50 10.91
C THR A 13 8.29 -4.32 10.71
N LYS A 14 7.87 -3.69 11.80
CA LYS A 14 7.00 -2.50 11.77
C LYS A 14 7.53 -1.38 10.84
N LEU A 15 8.85 -1.27 10.71
CA LEU A 15 9.52 -0.34 9.80
C LEU A 15 9.31 -0.73 8.33
N GLN A 16 9.49 -2.01 7.99
CA GLN A 16 9.24 -2.52 6.63
C GLN A 16 7.78 -2.35 6.21
N GLN A 17 6.84 -2.61 7.13
CA GLN A 17 5.42 -2.36 6.87
C GLN A 17 5.13 -0.88 6.63
N SER A 18 5.73 0.01 7.43
CA SER A 18 5.56 1.47 7.27
C SER A 18 6.11 1.95 5.92
N LEU A 19 7.27 1.44 5.50
CA LEU A 19 7.86 1.77 4.19
C LEU A 19 6.97 1.26 3.05
N ALA A 20 6.47 0.02 3.14
CA ALA A 20 5.55 -0.55 2.16
C ALA A 20 4.24 0.26 2.04
N GLU A 21 3.69 0.74 3.17
CA GLU A 21 2.53 1.63 3.17
C GLU A 21 2.83 2.95 2.44
N LEU A 22 4.00 3.57 2.68
CA LEU A 22 4.41 4.81 2.02
C LEU A 22 4.60 4.64 0.50
N GLU A 23 5.31 3.59 0.08
CA GLU A 23 5.52 3.28 -1.34
C GLU A 23 4.19 3.00 -2.06
N CYS A 24 3.24 2.32 -1.39
CA CYS A 24 1.90 2.15 -1.93
C CYS A 24 1.15 3.49 -2.06
N GLU A 25 1.24 4.37 -1.08
CA GLU A 25 0.57 5.68 -1.11
C GLU A 25 1.10 6.54 -2.27
N GLU A 26 2.42 6.63 -2.46
CA GLU A 26 3.03 7.38 -3.56
C GLU A 26 2.57 6.88 -4.93
N ALA A 27 2.63 5.56 -5.17
CA ALA A 27 2.19 4.97 -6.42
C ALA A 27 0.70 5.23 -6.72
N ILE A 28 -0.14 5.23 -5.68
CA ILE A 28 -1.58 5.51 -5.80
C ILE A 28 -1.84 6.99 -6.08
N ILE A 29 -1.07 7.89 -5.46
CA ILE A 29 -1.14 9.33 -5.70
C ILE A 29 -0.76 9.63 -7.14
N GLU A 30 0.39 9.14 -7.60
CA GLU A 30 0.87 9.37 -8.98
C GLU A 30 -0.16 8.90 -10.02
N ASP A 31 -0.75 7.71 -9.82
CA ASP A 31 -1.74 7.17 -10.75
C ASP A 31 -3.05 7.99 -10.73
N LYS A 32 -3.44 8.53 -9.56
CA LYS A 32 -4.58 9.45 -9.44
C LYS A 32 -4.30 10.81 -10.07
N GLU A 33 -3.11 11.37 -9.91
CA GLU A 33 -2.73 12.63 -10.54
C GLU A 33 -2.70 12.48 -12.07
N ARG A 34 -2.18 11.35 -12.56
CA ARG A 34 -2.04 11.09 -14.00
C ARG A 34 -3.35 10.72 -14.70
N PHE A 35 -4.21 9.92 -14.05
CA PHE A 35 -5.40 9.34 -14.69
C PHE A 35 -6.73 9.75 -14.02
N GLY A 36 -6.69 10.57 -12.97
CA GLY A 36 -7.86 10.91 -12.16
C GLY A 36 -8.37 9.78 -11.25
N ARG A 37 -7.75 8.59 -11.31
CA ARG A 37 -8.16 7.40 -10.55
C ARG A 37 -7.01 6.43 -10.35
N ALA A 38 -7.07 5.62 -9.29
CA ALA A 38 -6.19 4.48 -9.15
C ALA A 38 -6.65 3.34 -10.08
N ARG A 39 -5.79 2.93 -11.01
CA ARG A 39 -6.06 1.86 -11.98
C ARG A 39 -6.02 0.49 -11.29
N LYS A 40 -6.96 -0.38 -11.67
CA LYS A 40 -7.08 -1.75 -11.14
C LYS A 40 -5.81 -2.60 -11.38
N SER A 41 -5.15 -2.40 -12.52
CA SER A 41 -3.90 -3.11 -12.87
C SER A 41 -2.76 -2.76 -11.93
N MET A 42 -2.55 -1.47 -11.65
CA MET A 42 -1.55 -0.99 -10.69
C MET A 42 -1.87 -1.50 -9.28
N MET A 43 -3.13 -1.40 -8.83
CA MET A 43 -3.54 -1.93 -7.53
C MET A 43 -3.28 -3.44 -7.40
N LYS A 44 -3.48 -4.22 -8.48
CA LYS A 44 -3.16 -5.65 -8.48
C LYS A 44 -1.67 -5.90 -8.25
N VAL A 45 -0.80 -5.10 -8.86
CA VAL A 45 0.66 -5.19 -8.66
C VAL A 45 1.04 -4.86 -7.21
N LEU A 46 0.47 -3.79 -6.63
CA LEU A 46 0.75 -3.42 -5.24
C LEU A 46 0.33 -4.51 -4.24
N ARG A 47 -0.83 -5.15 -4.44
CA ARG A 47 -1.30 -6.24 -3.57
C ARG A 47 -0.39 -7.47 -3.62
N ILE A 48 0.14 -7.79 -4.79
CA ILE A 48 1.11 -8.89 -4.95
C ILE A 48 2.44 -8.52 -4.27
N LYS A 49 2.88 -7.26 -4.42
CA LYS A 49 4.18 -6.81 -3.92
C LYS A 49 4.21 -6.61 -2.40
N TYR A 50 3.15 -6.08 -1.81
CA TYR A 50 3.15 -5.61 -0.42
C TYR A 50 2.06 -6.24 0.47
N SER A 51 1.29 -7.20 -0.03
CA SER A 51 0.04 -7.74 0.53
C SER A 51 -1.21 -6.90 0.25
N GLU A 52 -2.35 -7.57 0.36
CA GLU A 52 -3.67 -6.96 0.15
C GLU A 52 -4.01 -5.92 1.21
N ASP A 53 -3.64 -6.17 2.47
CA ASP A 53 -3.93 -5.28 3.59
C ASP A 53 -3.19 -3.94 3.47
N VAL A 54 -1.90 -3.98 3.16
CA VAL A 54 -1.06 -2.77 3.00
C VAL A 54 -1.58 -1.93 1.84
N ALA A 55 -1.79 -2.54 0.68
CA ALA A 55 -2.24 -1.82 -0.52
C ALA A 55 -3.64 -1.22 -0.34
N ASN A 56 -4.58 -1.96 0.26
CA ASN A 56 -5.94 -1.46 0.49
C ASN A 56 -5.97 -0.35 1.57
N ARG A 57 -5.13 -0.45 2.60
CA ARG A 57 -4.98 0.59 3.62
C ARG A 57 -4.40 1.87 3.03
N ALA A 58 -3.35 1.78 2.21
CA ALA A 58 -2.78 2.91 1.49
C ALA A 58 -3.83 3.59 0.60
N LEU A 59 -4.59 2.81 -0.18
CA LEU A 59 -5.68 3.34 -1.01
C LEU A 59 -6.74 4.09 -0.19
N SER A 60 -7.14 3.52 0.96
CA SER A 60 -8.10 4.15 1.88
C SER A 60 -7.58 5.49 2.40
N ARG A 61 -6.31 5.57 2.80
CA ARG A 61 -5.67 6.81 3.27
C ARG A 61 -5.61 7.86 2.18
N VAL A 62 -5.16 7.50 0.98
CA VAL A 62 -5.10 8.46 -0.15
C VAL A 62 -6.51 8.97 -0.48
N ASN A 63 -7.52 8.10 -0.54
CA ASN A 63 -8.90 8.53 -0.77
C ASN A 63 -9.41 9.49 0.30
N LYS A 64 -9.09 9.25 1.58
CA LYS A 64 -9.45 10.15 2.69
C LYS A 64 -8.77 11.52 2.56
N ARG A 65 -7.49 11.58 2.18
CA ARG A 65 -6.76 12.84 1.96
C ARG A 65 -7.42 13.66 0.85
N VAL A 66 -7.64 13.04 -0.31
CA VAL A 66 -8.27 13.70 -1.47
C VAL A 66 -9.68 14.21 -1.14
N GLN A 67 -10.47 13.44 -0.39
CA GLN A 67 -11.80 13.89 0.05
C GLN A 67 -11.71 15.08 1.02
N LYS A 68 -10.79 15.06 1.98
CA LYS A 68 -10.61 16.16 2.93
C LYS A 68 -10.20 17.46 2.24
N ASP A 69 -9.33 17.39 1.24
CA ASP A 69 -8.91 18.55 0.46
C ASP A 69 -10.08 19.13 -0.34
N HIS A 70 -11.00 18.27 -0.80
CA HIS A 70 -12.23 18.70 -1.48
C HIS A 70 -13.26 19.35 -0.54
N PHE A 71 -13.29 18.97 0.75
CA PHE A 71 -14.21 19.53 1.75
C PHE A 71 -13.74 20.86 2.33
N ASN A 72 -12.43 21.15 2.32
CA ASN A 72 -11.86 22.39 2.84
C ASN A 72 -11.89 23.57 1.83
N GLN A 73 -12.50 23.41 0.65
CA GLN A 73 -12.67 24.47 -0.35
C GLN A 73 -14.09 25.09 -0.40
N LYS A 74 -14.90 24.91 0.66
CA LYS A 74 -16.25 25.49 0.75
C LYS A 74 -16.38 26.50 1.89
#